data_AF-A0A0B4E615-F1
#
_entry.id   AF-A0A0B4E615-F1
#
_cell.length_a   1.000
_cell.length_b   1.000
_cell.length_c   1.000
_cell.angle_alpha   90.00
_cell.angle_beta   90.00
_cell.angle_gamma   90.00
#
_symmetry.space_group_name_H-M   'P 1'
#
loop_
_entity.id
_entity.type
_entity.pdbx_description
1 polymer ?
#
loop_
_entity_poly.entity_id
_entity_poly.type
_entity_poly.pdbx_seq_one_letter_code
_entity_poly.pdbx_strand_id
1 'polypeptide(L)'
;MKILKKFFFFMTVIFILLFSTTFAKEYEGTAKGYHGNISVKVNLGKDNKIQVIHIGKTQETKGIGDVAEKKIPEWIIKQQSLNVDTVSGATITSNAIIEAVADALQKSGLDLKEYHYSVKEKELQEMMIPIKAEAMPKKRSLLKRL
;
A
#
# COMPACT_ATOMS: atom_id res chain seq x y z
N MET A 1 0.04 -52.52 13.54
CA MET A 1 -0.57 -51.62 12.54
C MET A 1 -0.98 -50.21 13.05
N LYS A 2 -0.97 -49.92 14.37
CA LYS A 2 -1.36 -48.60 14.90
C LYS A 2 -0.24 -47.54 14.89
N ILE A 3 1.02 -47.95 15.07
CA ILE A 3 2.20 -47.07 15.02
C ILE A 3 2.45 -46.56 13.59
N LEU A 4 2.30 -47.41 12.57
CA LEU A 4 2.51 -47.04 11.17
C LEU A 4 1.46 -46.02 10.68
N LYS A 5 0.21 -46.10 11.16
CA LYS A 5 -0.83 -45.09 10.88
C LYS A 5 -0.57 -43.75 11.57
N LYS A 6 -0.01 -43.76 12.79
CA LYS A 6 0.42 -42.53 13.49
C LYS A 6 1.61 -41.87 12.80
N PHE A 7 2.55 -42.67 12.29
CA PHE A 7 3.69 -42.18 11.52
C PHE A 7 3.26 -41.63 10.15
N PHE A 8 2.32 -42.29 9.48
CA PHE A 8 1.72 -41.80 8.24
C PHE A 8 0.97 -40.47 8.46
N PHE A 9 0.21 -40.36 9.55
CA PHE A 9 -0.47 -39.12 9.93
C PHE A 9 0.52 -37.97 10.22
N PHE A 10 1.62 -38.26 10.90
CA PHE A 10 2.65 -37.27 11.20
C PHE A 10 3.46 -36.85 9.96
N MET A 11 3.75 -37.79 9.05
CA MET A 11 4.39 -37.51 7.76
C MET A 11 3.51 -36.66 6.83
N THR A 12 2.19 -36.88 6.82
CA THR A 12 1.27 -36.05 6.02
C THR A 12 1.13 -34.63 6.56
N VAL A 13 1.19 -34.44 7.88
CA VAL A 13 1.17 -33.10 8.51
C VAL A 13 2.47 -32.33 8.21
N ILE A 14 3.61 -33.03 8.16
CA ILE A 14 4.89 -32.46 7.72
C ILE A 14 4.86 -32.12 6.22
N PHE A 15 4.22 -32.94 5.38
CA PHE A 15 4.07 -32.67 3.95
C PHE A 15 3.15 -31.46 3.66
N ILE A 16 2.09 -31.24 4.45
CA ILE A 16 1.23 -30.04 4.38
C ILE A 16 2.02 -28.78 4.79
N LEU A 17 2.89 -28.87 5.80
CA LEU A 17 3.76 -27.77 6.24
C LEU A 17 4.87 -27.42 5.21
N LEU A 18 5.26 -28.37 4.36
CA LEU A 18 6.23 -28.18 3.27
C LEU A 18 5.57 -27.72 1.95
N PHE A 19 4.24 -27.77 1.84
CA PHE A 19 3.50 -27.38 0.63
C PHE A 19 3.08 -25.90 0.62
N SER A 20 3.53 -25.10 1.59
CA SER A 20 3.16 -23.68 1.70
C SER A 20 4.09 -22.72 0.95
N THR A 21 5.15 -23.21 0.29
CA THR A 21 5.95 -22.36 -0.61
C THR A 21 5.22 -22.22 -1.95
N THR A 22 4.03 -21.61 -1.93
CA THR A 22 3.45 -21.05 -3.14
C THR A 22 4.45 -20.06 -3.73
N PHE A 23 4.76 -20.21 -5.01
CA PHE A 23 5.55 -19.27 -5.81
C PHE A 23 4.92 -17.87 -5.76
N ALA A 24 5.16 -17.15 -4.67
CA ALA A 24 4.76 -15.77 -4.53
C ALA A 24 5.80 -14.94 -5.28
N LYS A 25 5.35 -14.12 -6.22
CA LYS A 25 6.23 -13.13 -6.85
C LYS A 25 6.32 -11.93 -5.91
N GLU A 26 7.54 -11.57 -5.53
CA GLU A 26 7.82 -10.42 -4.68
C GLU A 26 8.11 -9.20 -5.55
N TYR A 27 7.47 -8.07 -5.24
CA TYR A 27 7.69 -6.78 -5.88
C TYR A 27 8.01 -5.73 -4.83
N GLU A 28 9.03 -4.92 -5.09
CA GLU A 28 9.43 -3.84 -4.18
C GLU A 28 8.93 -2.49 -4.68
N GLY A 29 8.29 -1.75 -3.77
CA GLY A 29 7.80 -0.41 -4.01
C GLY A 29 8.27 0.57 -2.94
N THR A 30 8.39 1.83 -3.32
CA THR A 30 8.85 2.89 -2.42
C THR A 30 8.01 4.14 -2.54
N ALA A 31 7.85 4.86 -1.42
CA ALA A 31 7.20 6.16 -1.40
C ALA A 31 7.79 7.04 -0.29
N LYS A 32 7.53 8.34 -0.38
CA LYS A 32 8.03 9.32 0.59
C LYS A 32 7.12 9.38 1.82
N GLY A 33 7.65 8.99 2.98
CA GLY A 33 7.03 9.15 4.29
C GLY A 33 7.28 10.52 4.92
N TYR A 34 7.01 10.64 6.22
CA TYR A 34 7.16 11.88 6.97
C TYR A 34 8.63 12.24 7.23
N HIS A 35 9.45 11.25 7.60
CA HIS A 35 10.87 11.44 7.96
C HIS A 35 11.85 10.75 7.01
N GLY A 36 11.34 10.00 6.03
CA GLY A 36 12.17 9.36 5.02
C GLY A 36 11.33 8.53 4.07
N ASN A 37 11.99 7.88 3.11
CA ASN A 37 11.31 6.95 2.23
C ASN A 37 10.93 5.68 2.99
N ILE A 38 9.74 5.16 2.69
CA ILE A 38 9.25 3.85 3.14
C ILE A 38 9.39 2.90 1.96
N SER A 39 10.10 1.79 2.15
CA SER A 39 10.14 0.67 1.20
C SER A 39 9.20 -0.42 1.67
N VAL A 40 8.47 -1.03 0.74
CA VAL A 40 7.60 -2.18 0.98
C VAL A 40 7.88 -3.29 -0.03
N LYS A 41 7.76 -4.53 0.43
CA LYS A 41 7.80 -5.73 -0.41
C LYS A 41 6.42 -6.38 -0.41
N VAL A 42 5.87 -6.56 -1.60
CA VAL A 42 4.53 -7.11 -1.82
C VAL A 42 4.64 -8.48 -2.46
N ASN A 43 4.08 -9.49 -1.81
CA ASN A 43 4.04 -10.85 -2.31
C ASN A 43 2.68 -11.11 -2.95
N LEU A 44 2.71 -11.36 -4.27
CA LEU A 44 1.52 -11.68 -5.05
C LEU A 44 1.40 -13.18 -5.25
N GLY A 45 0.18 -13.68 -5.02
CA GLY A 45 -0.22 -15.04 -5.37
C GLY A 45 -0.33 -15.24 -6.88
N LYS A 46 -0.56 -16.48 -7.31
CA LYS A 46 -0.77 -16.81 -8.73
C LYS A 46 -2.04 -16.19 -9.31
N ASP A 47 -2.99 -15.85 -8.46
CA ASP A 47 -4.25 -15.18 -8.77
C ASP A 47 -4.13 -13.64 -8.66
N ASN A 48 -2.90 -13.11 -8.62
CA ASN A 48 -2.58 -11.71 -8.39
C ASN A 48 -3.04 -11.17 -7.04
N LYS A 49 -3.53 -11.99 -6.11
CA LYS A 49 -3.91 -11.49 -4.78
C LYS A 49 -2.71 -11.12 -3.94
N ILE A 50 -2.86 -10.06 -3.17
CA ILE A 50 -1.88 -9.61 -2.18
C ILE A 50 -1.90 -10.58 -1.00
N GLN A 51 -0.84 -11.36 -0.84
CA GLN A 51 -0.73 -12.35 0.23
C GLN A 51 -0.03 -11.75 1.45
N VAL A 52 1.07 -11.03 1.21
CA VAL A 52 1.90 -10.47 2.27
C VAL A 52 2.44 -9.12 1.83
N ILE A 53 2.51 -8.19 2.77
CA ILE A 53 3.18 -6.90 2.62
C ILE A 53 4.19 -6.80 3.77
N HIS A 54 5.45 -6.66 3.43
CA HIS A 54 6.52 -6.42 4.40
C HIS A 54 7.00 -4.98 4.28
N ILE A 55 6.93 -4.24 5.38
CA ILE A 55 7.52 -2.90 5.44
C ILE A 55 9.00 -3.04 5.80
N GLY A 56 9.84 -2.38 5.02
CA GLY A 56 11.27 -2.29 5.26
C GLY A 56 11.61 -1.42 6.46
N LYS A 57 12.88 -0.98 6.55
CA LYS A 57 13.26 -0.02 7.59
C LYS A 57 12.61 1.33 7.32
N THR A 58 11.99 1.86 8.36
CA THR A 58 11.29 3.13 8.41
C THR A 58 12.05 4.14 9.26
N GLN A 59 11.85 5.43 9.00
CA GLN A 59 12.40 6.53 9.82
C GLN A 59 11.30 7.35 10.50
N GLU A 60 10.06 6.84 10.49
CA GLU A 60 8.89 7.53 11.00
C GLU A 60 8.93 7.68 12.53
N THR A 61 8.05 8.53 13.06
CA THR A 61 7.99 8.79 14.50
C THR A 61 7.57 7.53 15.25
N LYS A 62 8.48 6.99 16.06
CA LYS A 62 8.25 5.81 16.90
C LYS A 62 6.96 5.95 17.71
N GLY A 63 6.14 4.91 17.70
CA GLY A 63 4.84 4.86 18.37
C GLY A 63 3.68 5.53 17.61
N ILE A 64 3.96 6.42 16.65
CA ILE A 64 2.94 7.01 15.76
C ILE A 64 2.92 6.26 14.43
N GLY A 65 4.07 6.19 13.75
CA GLY A 65 4.24 5.48 12.47
C GLY A 65 3.98 3.99 12.60
N ASP A 66 4.42 3.38 13.71
CA ASP A 66 4.27 1.95 14.02
C ASP A 66 2.81 1.46 13.90
N VAL A 67 1.84 2.32 14.25
CA VAL A 67 0.42 1.97 14.16
C VAL A 67 -0.03 1.87 12.71
N ALA A 68 0.43 2.80 11.85
CA ALA A 68 0.17 2.76 10.42
C ALA A 68 0.90 1.57 9.76
N GLU A 69 2.15 1.33 10.15
CA GLU A 69 2.97 0.22 9.65
C GLU A 69 2.35 -1.15 9.93
N LYS A 70 1.60 -1.28 11.02
CA LYS A 70 0.86 -2.50 11.31
C LYS A 70 -0.50 -2.55 10.59
N LYS A 71 -1.32 -1.51 10.75
CA LYS A 71 -2.73 -1.56 10.35
C LYS A 71 -2.94 -1.46 8.84
N ILE A 72 -2.17 -0.62 8.15
CA ILE A 72 -2.37 -0.38 6.72
C ILE A 72 -2.12 -1.67 5.90
N PRO A 73 -1.01 -2.40 6.09
CA PRO A 73 -0.82 -3.70 5.44
C PRO A 73 -1.94 -4.71 5.73
N GLU A 74 -2.35 -4.83 7.01
CA GLU A 74 -3.43 -5.74 7.42
C GLU A 74 -4.73 -5.42 6.69
N TRP A 75 -5.09 -4.14 6.57
CA TRP A 75 -6.30 -3.71 5.88
C TRP A 75 -6.23 -3.92 4.38
N ILE A 76 -5.09 -3.62 3.75
CA ILE A 76 -4.90 -3.85 2.31
C ILE A 76 -5.03 -5.34 1.99
N ILE A 77 -4.37 -6.22 2.76
CA ILE A 77 -4.44 -7.67 2.55
C ILE A 77 -5.87 -8.17 2.78
N LYS A 78 -6.55 -7.70 3.83
CA LYS A 78 -7.91 -8.13 4.13
C LYS A 78 -8.92 -7.70 3.06
N GLN A 79 -8.78 -6.48 2.55
CA GLN A 79 -9.75 -5.87 1.63
C GLN A 79 -9.37 -6.10 0.16
N GLN A 80 -8.13 -6.53 -0.12
CA GLN A 80 -7.55 -6.60 -1.47
C GLN A 80 -7.72 -5.26 -2.21
N SER A 81 -7.54 -4.16 -1.48
CA SER A 81 -7.78 -2.81 -1.97
C SER A 81 -6.78 -1.83 -1.37
N LEU A 82 -6.42 -0.81 -2.15
CA LEU A 82 -5.64 0.34 -1.71
C LEU A 82 -6.51 1.50 -1.23
N ASN A 83 -7.83 1.43 -1.39
CA ASN A 83 -8.78 2.39 -0.82
C ASN A 83 -9.12 2.04 0.63
N VAL A 84 -8.11 2.14 1.50
CA VAL A 84 -8.24 1.91 2.93
C VAL A 84 -8.12 3.20 3.71
N ASP A 85 -8.75 3.26 4.88
CA ASP A 85 -8.65 4.42 5.75
C ASP A 85 -7.21 4.64 6.24
N THR A 86 -6.87 5.91 6.45
CA THR A 86 -5.59 6.26 7.08
C THR A 86 -5.71 6.23 8.60
N VAL A 87 -4.59 5.99 9.28
CA VAL A 87 -4.54 6.04 10.74
C VAL A 87 -4.48 7.51 11.20
N SER A 88 -5.42 7.90 12.08
CA SER A 88 -5.43 9.25 12.66
C SER A 88 -4.11 9.57 13.37
N GLY A 89 -3.55 10.75 13.09
CA GLY A 89 -2.24 11.16 13.61
C GLY A 89 -1.03 10.58 12.86
N ALA A 90 -1.24 9.62 11.96
CA ALA A 90 -0.21 9.01 11.11
C ALA A 90 -0.62 9.04 9.63
N THR A 91 -1.34 10.08 9.19
CA THR A 91 -1.90 10.17 7.84
C THR A 91 -0.82 10.16 6.75
N ILE A 92 0.31 10.86 6.97
CA ILE A 92 1.41 10.93 6.00
C ILE A 92 2.06 9.54 5.85
N THR A 93 2.40 8.90 6.97
CA THR A 93 2.92 7.53 6.99
C THR A 93 1.95 6.54 6.35
N SER A 94 0.65 6.65 6.65
CA SER A 94 -0.39 5.76 6.10
C SER A 94 -0.46 5.89 4.58
N ASN A 95 -0.49 7.11 4.06
CA ASN A 95 -0.50 7.37 2.63
C ASN A 95 0.78 6.86 1.98
N ALA A 96 1.95 7.07 2.58
CA ALA A 96 3.21 6.58 2.06
C ALA A 96 3.26 5.04 1.95
N ILE A 97 2.69 4.32 2.92
CA ILE A 97 2.59 2.85 2.81
C ILE A 97 1.67 2.46 1.65
N ILE A 98 0.50 3.11 1.51
CA ILE A 98 -0.45 2.84 0.41
C ILE A 98 0.21 3.12 -0.95
N GLU A 99 0.89 4.26 -1.08
CA GLU A 99 1.60 4.69 -2.29
C GLU A 99 2.77 3.74 -2.62
N ALA A 100 3.52 3.27 -1.61
CA ALA A 100 4.59 2.30 -1.82
C ALA A 100 4.05 0.95 -2.29
N VAL A 101 2.90 0.50 -1.78
CA VAL A 101 2.24 -0.72 -2.27
C VAL A 101 1.73 -0.50 -3.70
N ALA A 102 1.17 0.67 -4.01
CA ALA A 102 0.76 1.02 -5.37
C ALA A 102 1.93 0.97 -6.35
N ASP A 103 3.08 1.53 -5.99
CA ASP A 103 4.31 1.47 -6.79
C ASP A 103 4.78 0.01 -7.01
N ALA A 104 4.73 -0.85 -5.99
CA ALA A 104 5.04 -2.27 -6.13
C ALA A 104 4.09 -2.99 -7.09
N LEU A 105 2.77 -2.75 -6.96
CA LEU A 105 1.76 -3.34 -7.85
C LEU A 105 1.91 -2.84 -9.29
N GLN A 106 2.23 -1.56 -9.49
CA GLN A 106 2.46 -1.00 -10.81
C GLN A 106 3.68 -1.65 -11.48
N LYS A 107 4.78 -1.86 -10.73
CA LYS A 107 5.96 -2.59 -11.21
C LYS A 107 5.69 -4.05 -11.52
N SER A 108 4.67 -4.65 -10.91
CA SER A 108 4.21 -5.99 -11.24
C SER A 108 3.46 -6.08 -12.58
N GLY A 109 3.11 -4.93 -13.16
CA GLY A 109 2.35 -4.82 -14.41
C GLY A 109 0.83 -4.91 -14.22
N LEU A 110 0.34 -4.79 -12.98
CA LEU A 110 -1.09 -4.81 -12.68
C LEU A 110 -1.72 -3.42 -12.82
N ASP A 111 -3.01 -3.38 -13.17
CA ASP A 111 -3.77 -2.13 -13.17
C ASP A 111 -4.23 -1.81 -11.74
N LEU A 112 -3.77 -0.67 -11.21
CA LEU A 112 -4.10 -0.21 -9.86
C LEU A 112 -5.60 0.04 -9.66
N LYS A 113 -6.37 0.23 -10.75
CA LYS A 113 -7.82 0.34 -10.70
C LYS A 113 -8.49 -0.93 -10.17
N GLU A 114 -7.92 -2.11 -10.42
CA GLU A 114 -8.41 -3.38 -9.89
C GLU A 114 -8.34 -3.42 -8.36
N TYR A 115 -7.40 -2.67 -7.79
CA TYR A 115 -7.21 -2.51 -6.35
C TYR A 115 -7.92 -1.26 -5.81
N HIS A 116 -8.81 -0.65 -6.59
CA HIS A 116 -9.56 0.56 -6.24
C HIS A 116 -8.67 1.72 -5.82
N TYR A 117 -7.43 1.77 -6.31
CA TYR A 117 -6.54 2.88 -6.02
C TYR A 117 -7.03 4.12 -6.77
N SER A 118 -7.44 5.15 -6.02
CA SER A 118 -7.69 6.47 -6.58
C SER A 118 -6.38 7.25 -6.62
N VAL A 119 -5.84 7.46 -7.81
CA VAL A 119 -4.78 8.45 -8.04
C VAL A 119 -5.29 9.79 -7.52
N LYS A 120 -4.62 10.38 -6.52
CA LYS A 120 -5.03 11.68 -5.98
C LYS A 120 -4.96 12.73 -7.09
N GLU A 121 -5.98 13.56 -7.15
CA GLU A 121 -6.21 14.62 -8.16
C GLU A 121 -5.00 15.54 -8.41
N LYS A 122 -4.09 15.63 -7.44
CA LYS A 122 -2.84 16.40 -7.50
C LYS A 122 -1.84 15.89 -8.54
N GLU A 123 -1.74 14.58 -8.78
CA GLU A 123 -0.89 14.01 -9.85
C GLU A 123 -1.48 14.23 -11.25
N LEU A 124 -2.81 14.28 -11.36
CA LEU A 124 -3.49 14.65 -12.61
C LEU A 124 -3.28 16.13 -12.96
N GLN A 125 -3.16 17.00 -11.95
CA GLN A 125 -2.87 18.43 -12.14
C GLN A 125 -1.40 18.67 -12.54
N GLU A 126 -0.45 17.89 -12.03
CA GLU A 126 0.96 18.00 -12.43
C GLU A 126 1.22 17.53 -13.88
N MET A 127 0.39 16.62 -14.42
CA MET A 127 0.41 16.25 -15.84
C MET A 127 -0.33 17.22 -16.77
N MET A 128 -1.07 18.21 -16.24
CA MET A 128 -1.74 19.27 -17.00
C MET A 128 -0.94 20.58 -16.93
N ILE A 129 -0.16 20.89 -17.96
CA ILE A 129 0.59 22.15 -18.13
C ILE A 129 -0.39 23.37 -18.15
N PRO A 130 0.08 24.59 -17.82
CA PRO A 130 -0.18 25.32 -16.58
C PRO A 130 -1.55 26.04 -16.53
N ILE A 131 -2.11 26.23 -15.34
CA ILE A 131 -3.20 27.20 -15.14
C ILE A 131 -2.63 28.59 -15.43
N LYS A 132 -2.94 29.16 -16.60
CA LYS A 132 -2.54 30.53 -16.96
C LYS A 132 -3.14 31.49 -15.93
N ALA A 133 -2.30 32.10 -15.10
CA ALA A 133 -2.69 33.04 -14.04
C ALA A 133 -3.54 34.23 -14.54
N GLU A 134 -3.55 34.46 -15.85
CA GLU A 134 -4.33 35.51 -16.53
C GLU A 134 -5.85 35.26 -16.53
N ALA A 135 -6.33 34.04 -16.29
CA ALA A 135 -7.77 33.73 -16.26
C ALA A 135 -8.42 33.93 -14.87
N MET A 136 -7.67 34.31 -13.83
CA MET A 136 -8.26 34.55 -12.51
C MET A 136 -9.08 35.86 -12.55
N PRO A 137 -10.40 35.84 -12.23
CA PRO A 137 -11.16 37.06 -12.10
C PRO A 137 -10.56 37.87 -10.95
N LYS A 138 -10.01 39.04 -11.27
CA LYS A 138 -9.49 39.95 -10.24
C LYS A 138 -10.61 40.23 -9.26
N LYS A 139 -10.38 39.93 -7.98
CA LYS A 139 -11.28 40.23 -6.87
C LYS A 139 -11.72 41.69 -7.04
N ARG A 140 -12.98 41.89 -7.40
CA ARG A 140 -13.53 43.24 -7.59
C ARG A 140 -13.35 43.97 -6.26
N SER A 141 -12.46 44.97 -6.21
CA SER A 141 -12.27 45.73 -4.99
C SER A 141 -13.62 46.34 -4.65
N LEU A 142 -14.17 45.98 -3.50
CA LEU A 142 -15.30 46.68 -2.94
C LEU A 142 -14.79 48.06 -2.53
N LEU A 143 -14.72 48.96 -3.51
CA LEU A 143 -14.55 50.38 -3.25
C LEU A 143 -15.66 50.74 -2.27
N LYS A 144 -15.20 51.16 -1.10
CA LYS A 144 -15.98 51.61 0.05
C LYS A 144 -17.24 52.31 -0.46
N ARG A 145 -18.40 51.70 -0.18
CA ARG A 145 -19.65 52.45 -0.12
C ARG A 145 -19.50 53.43 1.05
N LEU A 146 -19.01 54.61 0.74
CA LEU A 146 -19.22 55.84 1.51
C LEU A 146 -19.91 56.80 0.55
#